data_AF-A0AAV4B9P5-F1
#
_entry.id   AF-A0AAV4B9P5-F1
#
_cell.length_a   1.000
_cell.length_b   1.000
_cell.length_c   1.000
_cell.angle_alpha   90.00
_cell.angle_beta   90.00
_cell.angle_gamma   90.00
#
_symmetry.space_group_name_H-M   'P 1'
#
loop_
_entity.id
_entity.type
_entity.pdbx_description
1 polymer ?
#
loop_
_entity_poly.entity_id
_entity_poly.type
_entity_poly.pdbx_seq_one_letter_code
_entity_poly.pdbx_strand_id
1 'polypeptide(L)'
;MHNPQRSRCQPRKIVLTYNKTKRGVDATDQMAHAFTTKTKIKWWLLVMFFNILNLASIASRVVSRMEYPMDTFSHEDNRKRSSIDIGRSLAFAQIKP
;
A
#
# COMPACT_ATOMS: atom_id res chain seq x y z
N MET A 1 -30.69 -16.58 29.28
CA MET A 1 -31.40 -16.82 28.01
C MET A 1 -30.52 -16.36 26.85
N HIS A 2 -29.83 -17.30 26.20
CA HIS A 2 -29.04 -17.04 24.99
C HIS A 2 -29.99 -17.05 23.80
N ASN A 3 -30.22 -15.89 23.18
CA ASN A 3 -31.11 -15.78 22.02
C ASN A 3 -30.35 -16.28 20.76
N PRO A 4 -30.78 -17.39 20.13
CA PRO A 4 -30.06 -17.97 18.99
C PRO A 4 -30.34 -17.24 17.67
N GLN A 5 -31.08 -16.13 17.69
CA GLN A 5 -31.43 -15.35 16.50
C GLN A 5 -30.70 -14.01 16.51
N ARG A 6 -29.37 -14.01 16.44
CA ARG A 6 -28.69 -12.95 15.66
C ARG A 6 -29.01 -13.23 14.20
N SER A 7 -30.26 -12.98 13.82
CA SER A 7 -30.69 -12.89 12.44
C SER A 7 -29.71 -11.95 11.76
N ARG A 8 -28.84 -12.49 10.89
CA ARG A 8 -28.03 -11.68 10.00
C ARG A 8 -29.01 -10.74 9.31
N CYS A 9 -29.04 -9.47 9.73
CA CYS A 9 -29.67 -8.42 8.95
C CYS A 9 -28.99 -8.51 7.60
N GLN A 10 -29.63 -9.16 6.63
CA GLN A 10 -29.00 -9.43 5.35
C GLN A 10 -28.62 -8.04 4.82
N PRO A 11 -27.32 -7.73 4.73
CA PRO A 11 -26.93 -6.40 4.34
C PRO A 11 -27.50 -6.18 2.95
N ARG A 12 -28.27 -5.09 2.79
CA ARG A 12 -28.89 -4.76 1.50
C ARG A 12 -27.83 -4.85 0.41
N LYS A 13 -28.19 -5.32 -0.79
CA LYS A 13 -27.26 -5.47 -1.93
C LYS A 13 -26.40 -4.21 -2.14
N ILE A 14 -26.99 -3.02 -1.92
CA ILE A 14 -26.32 -1.72 -1.95
C ILE A 14 -25.16 -1.63 -0.95
N VAL A 15 -25.36 -2.05 0.30
CA VAL A 15 -24.33 -2.03 1.37
C VAL A 15 -23.20 -3.00 1.06
N LEU A 16 -23.52 -4.18 0.51
CA LEU A 16 -22.52 -5.15 0.08
C LEU A 16 -21.68 -4.61 -1.09
N THR A 17 -22.31 -4.01 -2.09
CA THR A 17 -21.62 -3.42 -3.24
C THR A 17 -20.75 -2.24 -2.81
N TYR A 18 -21.24 -1.36 -1.94
CA TYR A 18 -20.45 -0.24 -1.41
C TYR A 18 -19.25 -0.71 -0.58
N ASN A 19 -19.44 -1.69 0.31
CA ASN A 19 -18.36 -2.22 1.14
C ASN A 19 -17.26 -2.92 0.34
N LYS A 20 -17.58 -3.45 -0.85
CA LYS A 20 -16.59 -4.04 -1.76
C LYS A 20 -15.66 -2.98 -2.38
N THR A 21 -16.18 -1.79 -2.70
CA THR A 21 -15.42 -0.75 -3.42
C THR A 21 -14.82 0.32 -2.52
N LYS A 22 -15.41 0.58 -1.34
CA LYS A 22 -14.99 1.69 -0.46
C LYS A 22 -13.56 1.59 0.10
N ARG A 23 -12.94 0.41 0.01
CA ARG A 23 -11.65 0.09 0.66
C ARG A 23 -10.42 0.55 -0.12
N GLY A 24 -10.55 1.04 -1.35
CA GLY A 24 -9.40 1.36 -2.20
C GLY A 24 -8.43 2.39 -1.59
N VAL A 25 -8.96 3.49 -1.09
CA VAL A 25 -8.16 4.57 -0.48
C VAL A 25 -7.56 4.13 0.86
N ASP A 26 -8.38 3.53 1.73
CA ASP A 26 -7.96 3.02 3.04
C ASP A 26 -6.85 1.96 2.92
N ALA A 27 -6.96 1.04 1.95
CA ALA A 27 -5.92 0.06 1.68
C ALA A 27 -4.61 0.70 1.18
N THR A 28 -4.70 1.80 0.42
CA THR A 28 -3.54 2.53 -0.08
C THR A 28 -2.85 3.30 1.05
N ASP A 29 -3.62 3.93 1.93
CA ASP A 29 -3.12 4.63 3.12
C ASP A 29 -2.44 3.65 4.10
N GLN A 30 -3.05 2.49 4.35
CA GLN A 30 -2.45 1.42 5.17
C GLN A 30 -1.12 0.93 4.59
N MET A 31 -1.01 0.82 3.26
CA MET A 31 0.25 0.47 2.61
C MET A 31 1.27 1.61 2.77
N ALA A 32 0.88 2.86 2.51
CA ALA A 32 1.76 4.01 2.66
C ALA A 32 2.28 4.18 4.10
N HIS A 33 1.45 3.88 5.09
CA HIS A 33 1.83 3.87 6.50
C HIS A 33 2.85 2.77 6.83
N ALA A 34 2.72 1.59 6.23
CA ALA A 34 3.65 0.48 6.44
C ALA A 34 5.06 0.71 5.85
N PHE A 35 5.19 1.60 4.87
CA PHE A 35 6.46 1.97 4.22
C PHE A 35 7.06 3.27 4.74
N THR A 36 6.39 3.93 5.68
CA THR A 36 6.69 5.32 5.97
C THR A 36 8.01 5.46 6.73
N THR A 37 8.99 6.13 6.12
CA THR A 37 10.22 6.60 6.77
C THR A 37 10.03 7.99 7.39
N LYS A 38 8.81 8.30 7.84
CA LYS A 38 8.46 9.62 8.40
C LYS A 38 9.36 9.93 9.59
N THR A 39 10.31 10.83 9.39
CA THR A 39 11.09 11.46 10.46
C THR A 39 10.29 12.64 11.01
N LYS A 40 10.44 12.95 12.31
CA LYS A 40 9.84 14.17 12.89
C LYS A 40 10.53 15.40 12.30
N ILE A 41 9.89 16.05 11.32
CA ILE A 41 10.40 17.24 10.64
C ILE A 41 9.31 18.31 10.64
N LYS A 42 9.67 19.56 10.98
CA LYS A 42 8.75 20.71 11.01
C LYS A 42 8.36 21.27 9.63
N TRP A 43 8.95 20.74 8.56
CA TRP A 43 8.83 21.28 7.22
C TRP A 43 7.74 20.53 6.47
N TRP A 44 6.57 21.16 6.32
CA TRP A 44 5.41 20.55 5.69
C TRP A 44 5.68 20.09 4.25
N LEU A 45 6.51 20.81 3.49
CA LEU A 45 6.93 20.44 2.13
C LEU A 45 7.66 19.10 2.09
N LEU A 46 8.55 18.87 3.06
CA LEU A 46 9.33 17.64 3.13
C LEU A 46 8.45 16.45 3.55
N VAL A 47 7.47 16.69 4.43
CA VAL A 47 6.43 15.71 4.77
C VAL A 47 5.60 15.33 3.54
N MET A 48 5.20 16.33 2.74
CA MET A 48 4.48 16.10 1.48
C MET A 48 5.33 15.32 0.47
N PHE A 49 6.61 15.65 0.34
CA PHE A 49 7.55 14.93 -0.52
C PHE A 49 7.63 13.44 -0.16
N PHE A 50 7.81 13.11 1.13
CA PHE A 50 7.83 11.71 1.58
C PHE A 50 6.49 11.00 1.35
N ASN A 51 5.36 11.69 1.50
CA ASN A 51 4.05 11.12 1.19
C ASN A 51 3.90 10.78 -0.31
N ILE A 52 4.37 11.69 -1.19
CA ILE A 52 4.38 11.47 -2.65
C ILE A 52 5.30 10.31 -3.03
N LEU A 53 6.48 10.20 -2.41
CA LEU A 53 7.41 9.09 -2.63
C LEU A 53 6.80 7.73 -2.22
N ASN A 54 6.09 7.69 -1.09
CA ASN A 54 5.40 6.47 -0.66
C ASN A 54 4.30 6.06 -1.66
N LEU A 55 3.54 7.03 -2.18
CA LEU A 55 2.52 6.78 -3.20
C LEU A 55 3.13 6.30 -4.52
N ALA A 56 4.21 6.94 -4.98
CA ALA A 56 4.92 6.56 -6.21
C ALA A 56 5.48 5.13 -6.12
N SER A 57 6.00 4.74 -4.95
CA SER A 57 6.48 3.36 -4.71
C SER A 57 5.36 2.33 -4.82
N ILE A 58 4.17 2.64 -4.28
CA ILE A 58 2.99 1.76 -4.38
C ILE A 58 2.54 1.66 -5.85
N ALA A 59 2.50 2.78 -6.57
CA ALA A 59 2.11 2.82 -7.98
C ALA A 59 3.08 2.04 -8.88
N SER A 60 4.39 2.23 -8.71
CA SER A 60 5.42 1.49 -9.43
C SER A 60 5.29 -0.02 -9.19
N ARG A 61 5.03 -0.46 -7.96
CA ARG A 61 4.79 -1.86 -7.64
C ARG A 61 3.57 -2.44 -8.35
N VAL A 62 2.50 -1.65 -8.51
CA VAL A 62 1.30 -2.07 -9.24
C VAL A 62 1.65 -2.28 -10.72
N VAL A 63 2.38 -1.35 -11.33
CA VAL A 63 2.83 -1.45 -12.73
C VAL A 63 3.74 -2.67 -12.93
N SER A 64 4.75 -2.87 -12.09
CA SER A 64 5.64 -4.02 -12.20
C SER A 64 4.91 -5.36 -12.10
N ARG A 65 3.89 -5.45 -11.23
CA ARG A 65 3.04 -6.65 -11.11
C ARG A 65 2.13 -6.89 -12.29
N MET A 66 1.75 -5.83 -13.01
CA MET A 66 0.96 -5.94 -14.23
C MET A 66 1.82 -6.42 -15.40
N GLU A 67 3.07 -5.97 -15.46
CA GLU A 67 4.00 -6.30 -16.54
C GLU A 67 4.58 -7.72 -16.38
N TYR A 68 4.84 -8.16 -15.15
CA TYR A 68 5.32 -9.50 -14.84
C TYR A 68 4.41 -10.16 -13.77
N PRO A 69 3.46 -11.02 -14.18
CA PRO A 69 2.49 -11.61 -13.25
C PRO A 69 2.97 -12.90 -12.54
N MET A 70 4.15 -13.44 -12.89
CA MET A 70 4.63 -14.75 -12.43
C MET A 70 5.64 -14.70 -11.25
N ASP A 71 6.11 -13.51 -10.91
CA ASP A 71 7.03 -13.22 -9.81
C ASP A 71 6.26 -13.09 -8.48
N THR A 72 5.60 -14.20 -8.10
CA THR A 72 4.96 -14.35 -6.80
C THR A 72 5.99 -14.67 -5.72
N PHE A 73 6.87 -13.72 -5.41
CA PHE A 73 7.53 -13.76 -4.11
C PHE A 73 6.46 -13.61 -3.01
N SER A 74 6.56 -14.49 -2.00
CA SER A 74 5.71 -14.62 -0.82
C SER A 74 5.08 -13.30 -0.35
N HIS A 75 3.76 -13.29 -0.21
CA HIS A 75 2.90 -12.11 -0.06
C HIS A 75 3.32 -11.12 1.06
N GLU A 76 4.04 -11.62 2.07
CA GLU A 76 4.48 -10.87 3.26
C GLU A 76 5.88 -10.24 3.07
N ASP A 77 6.80 -10.98 2.45
CA ASP A 77 8.20 -10.57 2.21
C ASP A 77 8.32 -9.55 1.05
N ASN A 78 7.36 -9.57 0.14
CA ASN A 78 7.43 -8.89 -1.15
C ASN A 78 7.02 -7.41 -1.10
N ARG A 79 6.35 -6.97 -0.02
CA ARG A 79 5.95 -5.57 0.14
C ARG A 79 7.18 -4.66 0.27
N LYS A 80 8.15 -5.03 1.10
CA LYS A 80 9.35 -4.21 1.40
C LYS A 80 10.43 -4.32 0.33
N ARG A 81 10.56 -5.47 -0.33
CA ARG A 81 11.64 -5.75 -1.28
C ARG A 81 11.59 -4.84 -2.51
N SER A 82 10.42 -4.58 -3.11
CA SER A 82 10.37 -3.72 -4.32
C SER A 82 10.88 -2.30 -4.06
N SER A 83 10.47 -1.69 -2.93
CA SER A 83 10.96 -0.36 -2.55
C SER A 83 12.44 -0.36 -2.18
N ILE A 84 12.94 -1.43 -1.56
CA ILE A 84 14.36 -1.60 -1.25
C ILE A 84 15.19 -1.77 -2.53
N ASP A 85 14.71 -2.53 -3.51
CA ASP A 85 15.42 -2.77 -4.76
C ASP A 85 15.46 -1.52 -5.64
N ILE A 86 14.36 -0.75 -5.69
CA ILE A 86 14.35 0.59 -6.31
C ILE A 86 15.36 1.51 -5.59
N GLY A 87 15.33 1.53 -4.25
CA GLY A 87 16.25 2.34 -3.44
C GLY A 87 17.72 1.95 -3.65
N ARG A 88 18.02 0.65 -3.73
CA ARG A 88 19.37 0.13 -4.04
C ARG A 88 19.81 0.55 -5.44
N SER A 89 18.95 0.36 -6.44
CA SER A 89 19.25 0.75 -7.83
C SER A 89 19.59 2.24 -7.95
N LEU A 90 18.79 3.09 -7.29
CA LEU A 90 19.04 4.53 -7.24
C LEU A 90 20.35 4.87 -6.53
N ALA A 91 20.64 4.21 -5.39
CA ALA A 91 21.90 4.42 -4.68
C ALA A 91 23.12 4.00 -5.52
N PHE A 92 23.06 2.85 -6.20
CA PHE A 92 24.15 2.39 -7.08
C PHE A 92 24.33 3.29 -8.31
N ALA A 93 23.24 3.85 -8.85
CA ALA A 93 23.32 4.81 -9.96
C ALA A 93 24.07 6.10 -9.58
N GLN A 94 24.06 6.49 -8.31
CA GLN A 94 24.76 7.67 -7.80
C GLN A 94 26.24 7.41 -7.46
N ILE A 95 26.66 6.13 -7.38
CA ILE A 95 28.02 5.73 -6.98
C ILE A 95 28.94 5.49 -8.20
N LYS A 96 28.41 5.53 -9.42
CA LYS A 96 29.21 5.35 -10.64
C LYS A 96 30.00 6.64 -10.93
N PRO A 97 31.35 6.61 -10.99
CA PRO A 97 32.17 7.77 -11.36
C PRO A 97 31.98 8.15 -12.83
#